data_AF-A0A7X7AQ33-F1
#
_entry.id   AF-A0A7X7AQ33-F1
#
_cell.length_a   1.000
_cell.length_b   1.000
_cell.length_c   1.000
_cell.angle_alpha   90.00
_cell.angle_beta   90.00
_cell.angle_gamma   90.00
#
_symmetry.space_group_name_H-M   'P 1'
#
loop_
_entity.id
_entity.type
_entity.pdbx_description
1 polymer ?
#
loop_
_entity_poly.entity_id
_entity_poly.type
_entity_poly.pdbx_seq_one_letter_code
_entity_poly.pdbx_strand_id
1 'polypeptide(L)' 'MPAYQDKSNKTWYCKFYYFDAEGISRQKLKRGFKLKRDAEAWERQFLESVQYQPTMTMERFYEL' A
#
# COMPACT_ATOMS: atom_id res chain seq x y z
N MET A 1 -10.61 -3.65 -1.18
CA MET A 1 -10.68 -3.08 0.19
C MET A 1 -10.41 -4.17 1.24
N PRO A 2 -9.15 -4.55 1.50
CA PRO A 2 -8.79 -5.55 2.50
C PRO A 2 -8.49 -4.87 3.86
N ALA A 3 -9.44 -4.08 4.37
CA ALA A 3 -9.41 -3.61 5.74
C ALA A 3 -10.13 -4.65 6.61
N TYR A 4 -9.34 -5.41 7.36
CA TYR A 4 -9.83 -6.51 8.17
C TYR A 4 -9.89 -6.09 9.63
N GLN A 5 -10.94 -6.51 10.32
CA GLN A 5 -11.09 -6.28 11.74
C GLN A 5 -10.52 -7.46 12.51
N ASP A 6 -9.59 -7.17 13.41
CA ASP A 6 -9.10 -8.11 14.39
C ASP A 6 -10.13 -8.24 15.51
N LYS A 7 -10.86 -9.36 15.53
CA LYS A 7 -11.97 -9.59 16.48
C LYS A 7 -11.49 -9.67 17.93
N SER A 8 -10.23 -10.03 18.17
CA SER A 8 -9.66 -10.12 19.53
C SER A 8 -9.29 -8.76 20.10
N ASN A 9 -8.73 -7.86 19.27
CA ASN A 9 -8.18 -6.59 19.75
C ASN A 9 -9.04 -5.35 19.40
N LYS A 10 -10.19 -5.52 18.72
CA LYS A 10 -11.00 -4.41 18.15
C LYS A 10 -10.16 -3.45 17.28
N THR A 11 -9.02 -3.90 16.78
CA THR A 11 -8.14 -3.11 15.91
C THR A 11 -8.35 -3.53 14.46
N TRP A 12 -8.22 -2.58 13.55
CA TRP A 12 -8.24 -2.79 12.13
C TRP A 12 -6.81 -2.93 11.59
N TYR A 13 -6.66 -3.76 10.57
CA TYR A 13 -5.42 -3.91 9.82
C TYR A 13 -5.71 -3.90 8.32
N CYS A 14 -4.74 -3.39 7.55
CA CYS A 14 -4.77 -3.40 6.10
C CYS A 14 -3.61 -4.28 5.60
N LYS A 15 -3.92 -5.17 4.66
CA LYS A 15 -2.95 -6.04 4.00
C LYS A 15 -3.15 -5.93 2.49
N PHE A 16 -2.16 -5.39 1.79
CA PHE A 16 -2.21 -5.25 0.34
C PHE A 16 -0.84 -5.53 -0.28
N TYR A 17 -0.88 -5.85 -1.57
CA TYR A 17 0.30 -5.94 -2.41
C TYR A 17 0.43 -4.65 -3.20
N TYR A 18 1.66 -4.18 -3.38
CA TYR A 18 1.98 -3.06 -4.24
C TYR A 18 3.21 -3.42 -5.06
N PHE A 19 3.32 -2.84 -6.24
CA PHE A 19 4.53 -2.94 -7.03
C PHE A 19 5.43 -1.78 -6.64
N ASP A 20 6.65 -2.10 -6.25
CA ASP A 20 7.69 -1.08 -6.12
C ASP A 20 8.08 -0.54 -7.51
N ALA A 21 8.80 0.57 -7.53
CA ALA A 21 9.31 1.20 -8.75
C ALA A 21 10.13 0.23 -9.63
N GLU A 22 10.75 -0.77 -9.01
CA GLU A 22 11.50 -1.86 -9.68
C GLU A 22 10.61 -2.98 -10.26
N GLY A 23 9.28 -2.86 -10.16
CA GLY A 23 8.32 -3.87 -10.63
C GLY A 23 8.18 -5.10 -9.72
N ILE A 24 8.78 -5.07 -8.53
CA ILE A 24 8.71 -6.15 -7.56
C ILE A 24 7.42 -6.03 -6.76
N SER A 25 6.62 -7.11 -6.73
CA SER A 25 5.44 -7.20 -5.87
C SER A 25 5.88 -7.32 -4.41
N ARG A 26 5.63 -6.30 -3.62
CA ARG A 26 5.86 -6.29 -2.18
C ARG A 26 4.55 -6.32 -1.42
N GLN A 27 4.55 -7.05 -0.32
CA GLN A 27 3.42 -7.10 0.60
C GLN A 27 3.62 -6.06 1.71
N LYS A 28 2.61 -5.21 1.90
CA LYS A 28 2.54 -4.31 3.05
C LYS A 28 1.43 -4.75 3.99
N LEU A 29 1.80 -4.95 5.25
CA LEU A 29 0.88 -5.18 6.35
C LEU A 29 1.05 -4.05 7.35
N LYS A 30 -0.06 -3.36 7.69
CA LYS A 30 -0.08 -2.44 8.82
C LYS A 30 -1.28 -2.74 9.71
N ARG A 31 -1.01 -2.83 11.00
CA ARG A 31 -1.96 -3.16 12.07
C ARG A 31 -2.00 -2.06 13.11
N GLY A 32 -3.09 -2.01 13.89
CA GLY A 32 -3.24 -1.07 15.01
C GLY A 32 -4.15 0.12 14.73
N PHE A 33 -4.92 0.11 13.64
CA PHE A 33 -5.90 1.16 13.38
C PHE A 33 -7.11 0.99 14.31
N LYS A 34 -7.66 2.10 14.83
CA LYS A 34 -8.87 2.05 15.67
C LYS A 34 -10.14 1.94 14.82
N LEU A 35 -10.13 2.54 13.64
CA LEU A 35 -11.27 2.59 12.73
C LEU A 35 -10.90 2.06 11.35
N LYS A 36 -11.88 1.49 10.64
CA LYS A 36 -11.73 1.03 9.26
C LYS A 36 -11.28 2.16 8.32
N ARG A 37 -11.86 3.36 8.49
CA ARG A 37 -11.55 4.54 7.67
C ARG A 37 -10.08 4.96 7.75
N ASP A 38 -9.45 4.80 8.92
CA ASP A 38 -8.04 5.17 9.10
C ASP A 38 -7.14 4.19 8.36
N ALA A 39 -7.51 2.90 8.33
CA ALA A 39 -6.81 1.89 7.56
C ALA A 39 -6.93 2.13 6.05
N GLU A 40 -8.13 2.48 5.56
CA GLU A 40 -8.36 2.83 4.13
C GLU A 40 -7.64 4.13 3.74
N ALA A 41 -7.69 5.17 4.58
CA ALA A 41 -6.98 6.43 4.33
C ALA A 41 -5.46 6.21 4.27
N TRP A 42 -4.93 5.33 5.12
CA TRP A 42 -3.51 4.99 5.10
C TRP A 42 -3.10 4.21 3.85
N GLU A 43 -3.90 3.23 3.40
CA GLU A 43 -3.65 2.52 2.14
C GLU A 43 -3.57 3.51 0.98
N ARG A 44 -4.53 4.44 0.91
CA ARG A 44 -4.59 5.45 -0.16
C ARG A 44 -3.37 6.36 -0.14
N GLN A 45 -3.01 6.91 1.03
CA GLN A 45 -1.81 7.73 1.19
C GLN A 45 -0.53 6.96 0.83
N PHE A 46 -0.46 5.66 1.18
CA PHE A 46 0.68 4.82 0.85
C PHE A 46 0.81 4.65 -0.67
N LEU A 47 -0.28 4.30 -1.36
CA LEU A 47 -0.29 4.18 -2.82
C LEU A 47 0.04 5.51 -3.52
N GLU A 48 -0.46 6.64 -3.02
CA GLU A 48 -0.09 7.97 -3.52
C GLU A 48 1.40 8.25 -3.33
N SER A 49 1.98 7.91 -2.17
CA SER A 49 3.42 8.07 -1.92
C SER A 49 4.29 7.18 -2.79
N VAL A 50 3.81 5.98 -3.15
CA VAL A 50 4.51 5.06 -4.04
C VAL A 50 4.41 5.56 -5.50
N GLN A 51 3.25 6.06 -5.92
CA GLN A 51 3.09 6.68 -7.24
C GLN A 51 3.90 7.97 -7.40
N TYR A 52 4.02 8.76 -6.33
CA TYR A 52 4.77 10.02 -6.37
C TYR A 52 6.29 9.80 -6.42
N GLN A 53 6.80 8.60 -6.14
CA GLN A 53 8.22 8.28 -6.38
C GLN A 53 8.43 8.11 -7.89
N PRO A 54 9.02 9.10 -8.59
CA PRO A 54 9.19 9.08 -10.04
C PRO A 54 10.45 8.29 -10.41
N THR A 55 10.66 7.14 -9.77
CA THR A 55 11.69 6.16 -10.11
C THR A 55 11.12 5.07 -11.02
N MET A 56 9.98 5.32 -11.68
CA MET A 56 9.62 4.55 -12.89
C MET A 56 10.80 4.72 -13.85
N THR A 57 11.60 3.67 -13.88
CA THR A 57 12.93 3.63 -14.45
C THR A 57 12.91 4.19 -15.85
N MET A 58 13.65 5.28 -16.06
CA MET A 58 13.86 5.92 -17.37
C MET A 58 14.39 4.93 -18.43
N GLU A 59 14.80 3.75 -18.01
CA GLU A 59 15.22 2.61 -18.84
C GLU A 59 14.08 1.97 -19.65
N ARG A 60 12.80 2.05 -19.20
CA ARG A 60 11.66 1.50 -19.97
C ARG A 60 11.24 2.41 -21.14
N PHE A 61 11.78 3.62 -21.22
CA PHE A 61 11.49 4.58 -22.29
C PHE A 61 12.45 4.48 -23.49
N TYR A 62 13.47 3.61 -23.43
CA TYR A 62 14.49 3.44 -24.47
C TYR A 62 14.32 2.14 -25.28
N GLU A 63 13.08 1.80 -25.63
CA GLU A 63 12.81 0.89 -26.76
C GLU A 63 11.94 1.65 -27.78
N LEU A 64 12.58 2.45 -28.62
CA LEU A 64 12.02 3.01 -29.85
C LEU A 64 12.99 2.77 -31.01
#